data_AF-A0A7V9JI11-F1
#
_entry.id   AF-A0A7V9JI11-F1
#
_cell.length_a   1.000
_cell.length_b   1.000
_cell.length_c   1.000
_cell.angle_alpha   90.00
_cell.angle_beta   90.00
_cell.angle_gamma   90.00
#
_symmetry.space_group_name_H-M   'P 1'
#
loop_
_entity.id
_entity.type
_entity.pdbx_description
1 polymer ?
#
loop_
_entity_poly.entity_id
_entity_poly.type
_entity_poly.pdbx_seq_one_letter_code
_entity_poly.pdbx_strand_id
1 'polypeptide(L)'
;MATANRPRLLVPGLLPRDPARETYRVSPGETTVVTLEPDDRLTVRDVHGAQRAALTVAGEDYEALELRAPGPAELFGPTSPAGTEETFRASRAVVVAVAAPSGDPVVEGGVPASDLQLEIRRATPRDDLEPALPDPLAEPRLDFQVDRASALAYDVSAGEYIQVIDVRGRQCSDFLAFNSGKLQQGVERGLDSTTTRSLMGNAYPGPGLFGKFYDADMEPLVEVVRDTVGRHDTFALACYAKYYEDMGYFGHVNCSDNFNAELLAYTIAPRRGWPALNFFYNTAFDASNLLVSDEPWSRPGDYVLLRAMTELVCLSSACPDDIDPANAWNPTEVHVRVYPVKERFSAAIAHRVTPDAEPKLTKKTGFDPRTSQLTSRVTEYNGYWLPTAYDNLGAVSEYWACRERAAIMDLSPLRKFEVVGPDAEALLQATVTRDVRRLADGQVVYTAMCNDTGGMIDDATIFRLHPTNFRFVGGGDYDGVWLREQSARLGLRAWVKESTDELHNVAVQGPASRDILRQLIWTAPTQTPFEELKWFRFAV
;
A
#
# COMPACT_ATOMS: atom_id res chain seq x y z
N MET A 1 16.74 -29.75 31.13
CA MET A 1 17.58 -28.97 30.21
C MET A 1 16.65 -28.26 29.25
N ALA A 2 16.42 -26.97 29.46
CA ALA A 2 15.60 -26.14 28.58
C ALA A 2 16.31 -26.00 27.24
N THR A 3 15.67 -26.44 26.15
CA THR A 3 16.11 -26.16 24.79
C THR A 3 16.04 -24.66 24.59
N ALA A 4 17.20 -23.99 24.65
CA ALA A 4 17.34 -22.59 24.30
C ALA A 4 16.79 -22.40 22.88
N ASN A 5 15.71 -21.64 22.78
CA ASN A 5 15.17 -21.14 21.52
C ASN A 5 16.33 -20.44 20.81
N ARG A 6 16.91 -21.07 19.78
CA ARG A 6 17.84 -20.37 18.89
C ARG A 6 17.04 -19.20 18.31
N PRO A 7 17.58 -17.96 18.31
CA PRO A 7 16.94 -16.88 17.59
C PRO A 7 16.77 -17.35 16.15
N ARG A 8 15.52 -17.41 15.70
CA ARG A 8 15.18 -17.64 14.29
C ARG A 8 15.93 -16.53 13.55
N LEU A 9 16.79 -16.88 12.59
CA LEU A 9 17.32 -15.87 11.69
C LEU A 9 16.10 -15.14 11.12
N LEU A 10 15.96 -13.85 11.43
CA LEU A 10 15.10 -12.98 10.65
C LEU A 10 15.77 -12.98 9.27
N VAL A 11 15.27 -13.80 8.36
CA VAL A 11 15.71 -13.75 6.96
C VAL A 11 15.29 -12.36 6.49
N PRO A 12 16.22 -11.45 6.20
CA PRO A 12 15.87 -10.20 5.54
C PRO A 12 15.48 -10.59 4.12
N GLY A 13 14.20 -10.50 3.78
CA GLY A 13 13.68 -10.92 2.47
C GLY A 13 12.33 -11.60 2.56
N LEU A 14 11.62 -11.64 1.42
CA LEU A 14 10.38 -12.40 1.30
C LEU A 14 10.68 -13.89 1.56
N LEU A 15 9.78 -14.57 2.27
CA LEU A 15 9.90 -16.01 2.51
C LEU A 15 10.03 -16.75 1.16
N PRO A 16 10.87 -17.80 1.05
CA PRO A 16 10.89 -18.66 -0.13
C PRO A 16 9.48 -19.13 -0.46
N ARG A 17 9.08 -19.03 -1.74
CA ARG A 17 7.77 -19.49 -2.21
C ARG A 17 7.59 -20.96 -1.85
N ASP A 18 6.53 -21.27 -1.12
CA ASP A 18 6.14 -22.63 -0.77
C ASP A 18 5.04 -23.08 -1.75
N PRO A 19 5.32 -23.95 -2.74
CA PRO A 19 4.36 -24.35 -3.77
C PRO A 19 3.17 -25.16 -3.22
N ALA A 20 3.26 -25.61 -1.97
CA ALA A 20 2.17 -26.27 -1.27
C ALA A 20 1.32 -25.28 -0.45
N ARG A 21 1.65 -23.98 -0.42
CA ARG A 21 0.98 -22.97 0.41
C ARG A 21 0.37 -21.88 -0.46
N GLU A 22 -0.93 -21.66 -0.26
CA GLU A 22 -1.64 -20.51 -0.80
C GLU A 22 -2.23 -19.69 0.35
N THR A 23 -2.26 -18.37 0.20
CA THR A 23 -2.86 -17.49 1.18
C THR A 23 -3.85 -16.56 0.50
N TYR A 24 -5.03 -16.43 1.10
CA TYR A 24 -6.07 -15.53 0.63
C TYR A 24 -6.50 -14.61 1.79
N ARG A 25 -7.11 -13.49 1.44
CA ARG A 25 -7.73 -12.55 2.37
C ARG A 25 -9.24 -12.59 2.16
N VAL A 26 -9.98 -12.41 3.24
CA VAL A 26 -11.42 -12.07 3.18
C VAL A 26 -11.58 -10.71 3.82
N SER A 27 -11.86 -9.69 3.01
CA SER A 27 -12.06 -8.34 3.50
C SER A 27 -13.40 -8.19 4.25
N PRO A 28 -13.50 -7.25 5.20
CA PRO A 28 -14.76 -6.94 5.89
C PRO A 28 -15.94 -6.74 4.94
N GLY A 29 -17.04 -7.44 5.20
CA GLY A 29 -18.26 -7.41 4.38
C GLY A 29 -18.20 -8.29 3.13
N GLU A 30 -17.08 -8.95 2.86
CA GLU A 30 -16.87 -9.73 1.63
C GLU A 30 -16.85 -11.24 1.88
N THR A 31 -16.77 -11.98 0.77
CA THR A 31 -16.69 -13.44 0.74
C THR A 31 -15.63 -13.86 -0.27
N THR A 32 -14.73 -14.73 0.14
CA THR A 32 -13.73 -15.34 -0.73
C THR A 32 -14.12 -16.78 -1.00
N VAL A 33 -14.11 -17.17 -2.27
CA VAL A 33 -14.44 -18.52 -2.72
C VAL A 33 -13.18 -19.23 -3.17
N VAL A 34 -12.93 -20.42 -2.66
CA VAL A 34 -11.77 -21.25 -2.99
C VAL A 34 -12.19 -22.67 -3.33
N THR A 35 -11.45 -23.30 -4.25
CA THR A 35 -11.60 -24.72 -4.54
C THR A 35 -10.54 -25.53 -3.81
N LEU A 36 -10.96 -26.59 -3.12
CA LEU A 36 -10.09 -27.57 -2.46
C LEU A 36 -10.16 -28.89 -3.21
N GLU A 37 -9.01 -29.52 -3.38
CA GLU A 37 -8.88 -30.89 -3.89
C GLU A 37 -8.87 -31.89 -2.71
N PRO A 38 -9.06 -33.20 -2.95
CA PRO A 38 -8.93 -34.19 -1.89
C PRO A 38 -7.61 -34.06 -1.13
N ASP A 39 -7.69 -34.13 0.19
CA ASP A 39 -6.61 -33.99 1.17
C ASP A 39 -6.01 -32.58 1.36
N ASP A 40 -6.45 -31.58 0.61
CA ASP A 40 -6.10 -30.18 0.87
C ASP A 40 -6.58 -29.76 2.27
N ARG A 41 -5.85 -28.83 2.89
CA ARG A 41 -6.23 -28.26 4.20
C ARG A 41 -6.46 -26.77 4.08
N LEU A 42 -7.65 -26.31 4.45
CA LEU A 42 -8.00 -24.90 4.57
C LEU A 42 -7.91 -24.49 6.04
N THR A 43 -7.09 -23.50 6.35
CA THR A 43 -7.07 -22.84 7.66
C THR A 43 -7.68 -21.45 7.52
N VAL A 44 -8.72 -21.16 8.29
CA VAL A 44 -9.32 -19.84 8.42
C VAL A 44 -8.81 -19.23 9.72
N ARG A 45 -8.33 -17.99 9.69
CA ARG A 45 -7.72 -17.34 10.85
C ARG A 45 -8.22 -15.91 11.02
N ASP A 46 -8.65 -15.58 12.23
CA ASP A 46 -8.87 -14.21 12.68
C ASP A 46 -7.57 -13.66 13.29
N VAL A 47 -6.85 -12.84 12.53
CA VAL A 47 -5.54 -12.32 12.93
C VAL A 47 -5.65 -11.30 14.07
N HIS A 48 -6.74 -10.53 14.11
CA HIS A 48 -6.88 -9.37 15.02
C HIS A 48 -7.83 -9.63 16.19
N GLY A 49 -8.57 -10.73 16.14
CA GLY A 49 -9.56 -11.08 17.15
C GLY A 49 -10.86 -10.29 16.98
N ALA A 50 -11.91 -10.77 17.63
CA ALA A 50 -13.25 -10.20 17.57
C ALA A 50 -13.82 -10.04 16.14
N GLN A 51 -13.26 -10.70 15.12
CA GLN A 51 -13.84 -10.76 13.79
C GLN A 51 -14.78 -11.96 13.70
N ARG A 52 -16.00 -11.74 13.22
CA ARG A 52 -16.91 -12.85 12.89
C ARG A 52 -16.44 -13.54 11.62
N ALA A 53 -16.58 -14.86 11.58
CA ALA A 53 -16.25 -15.65 10.40
C ALA A 53 -17.33 -16.68 10.17
N ALA A 54 -17.78 -16.80 8.92
CA ALA A 54 -18.70 -17.84 8.51
C ALA A 54 -18.10 -18.60 7.32
N LEU A 55 -18.25 -19.93 7.34
CA LEU A 55 -17.80 -20.80 6.26
C LEU A 55 -18.97 -21.62 5.76
N THR A 56 -19.11 -21.74 4.44
CA THR A 56 -20.08 -22.63 3.83
C THR A 56 -19.49 -23.32 2.61
N VAL A 57 -20.13 -24.40 2.18
CA VAL A 57 -19.74 -25.18 1.00
C VAL A 57 -20.79 -24.96 -0.07
N ALA A 58 -20.38 -24.83 -1.33
CA ALA A 58 -21.31 -24.72 -2.44
C ALA A 58 -22.02 -26.07 -2.69
N GLY A 59 -23.36 -26.04 -2.76
CA GLY A 59 -24.18 -27.24 -2.99
C GLY A 59 -24.47 -28.04 -1.71
N GLU A 60 -24.73 -29.34 -1.85
CA GLU A 60 -25.06 -30.26 -0.74
C GLU A 60 -23.81 -30.97 -0.17
N ASP A 61 -22.62 -30.55 -0.56
CA ASP A 61 -21.35 -31.25 -0.28
C ASP A 61 -20.67 -30.86 1.04
N TYR A 62 -21.42 -30.34 2.02
CA TYR A 62 -20.89 -29.86 3.30
C TYR A 62 -20.14 -30.93 4.12
N GLU A 63 -20.47 -32.22 3.93
CA GLU A 63 -19.76 -33.35 4.53
C GLU A 63 -18.31 -33.48 4.03
N ALA A 64 -17.98 -32.89 2.88
CA ALA A 64 -16.61 -32.91 2.33
C ALA A 64 -15.60 -32.18 3.22
N LEU A 65 -16.05 -31.26 4.07
CA LEU A 65 -15.25 -30.56 5.08
C LEU A 65 -15.62 -30.96 6.52
N GLU A 66 -16.32 -32.09 6.71
CA GLU A 66 -16.80 -32.55 8.02
C GLU A 66 -17.75 -31.56 8.72
N LEU A 67 -18.45 -30.70 7.96
CA LEU A 67 -19.44 -29.78 8.52
C LEU A 67 -20.69 -30.56 8.96
N ARG A 68 -21.35 -30.08 10.03
CA ARG A 68 -22.46 -30.79 10.68
C ARG A 68 -23.81 -30.69 9.96
N ALA A 69 -24.00 -29.67 9.14
CA ALA A 69 -25.26 -29.36 8.48
C ALA A 69 -25.03 -28.52 7.21
N PRO A 70 -25.99 -28.53 6.25
CA PRO A 70 -25.98 -27.58 5.14
C PRO A 70 -26.20 -26.15 5.65
N GLY A 71 -25.48 -25.19 5.08
CA GLY A 71 -25.54 -23.77 5.45
C GLY A 71 -24.23 -23.22 6.01
N PRO A 72 -24.22 -21.94 6.45
CA PRO A 72 -23.03 -21.31 7.01
C PRO A 72 -22.76 -21.81 8.44
N ALA A 73 -21.53 -22.28 8.68
CA ALA A 73 -20.99 -22.56 10.00
C ALA A 73 -20.27 -21.31 10.52
N GLU A 74 -20.64 -20.84 11.70
CA GLU A 74 -19.91 -19.78 12.40
C GLU A 74 -18.62 -20.35 13.01
N LEU A 75 -17.47 -19.73 12.67
CA LEU A 75 -16.15 -20.14 13.16
C LEU A 75 -15.72 -19.26 14.34
N PHE A 76 -15.80 -17.93 14.15
CA PHE A 76 -15.32 -16.95 15.12
C PHE A 76 -16.41 -15.93 15.46
N GLY A 77 -16.27 -15.30 16.63
CA GLY A 77 -17.22 -14.34 17.17
C GLY A 77 -16.57 -13.11 17.77
N PRO A 78 -17.37 -12.16 18.30
CA PRO A 78 -16.91 -10.88 18.83
C PRO A 78 -16.01 -11.00 20.08
N THR A 79 -15.90 -12.19 20.67
CA THR A 79 -15.06 -12.47 21.84
C THR A 79 -13.88 -13.38 21.52
N SER A 80 -13.68 -13.76 20.25
CA SER A 80 -12.58 -14.63 19.84
C SER A 80 -11.23 -13.93 20.07
N PRO A 81 -10.24 -14.59 20.68
CA PRO A 81 -8.89 -14.06 20.81
C PRO A 81 -8.25 -13.74 19.45
N ALA A 82 -7.31 -12.80 19.44
CA ALA A 82 -6.47 -12.58 18.27
C ALA A 82 -5.65 -13.83 17.94
N GLY A 83 -5.58 -14.16 16.66
CA GLY A 83 -4.90 -15.35 16.16
C GLY A 83 -5.70 -16.65 16.24
N THR A 84 -7.00 -16.60 16.60
CA THR A 84 -7.87 -17.78 16.59
C THR A 84 -7.95 -18.35 15.17
N GLU A 85 -7.82 -19.66 15.02
CA GLU A 85 -7.86 -20.34 13.74
C GLU A 85 -8.62 -21.66 13.81
N GLU A 86 -9.23 -22.06 12.69
CA GLU A 86 -9.84 -23.37 12.48
C GLU A 86 -9.34 -23.97 11.17
N THR A 87 -9.01 -25.26 11.19
CA THR A 87 -8.47 -25.98 10.04
C THR A 87 -9.42 -27.09 9.62
N PHE A 88 -9.72 -27.14 8.33
CA PHE A 88 -10.58 -28.13 7.68
C PHE A 88 -9.77 -28.93 6.67
N ARG A 89 -10.01 -30.25 6.59
CA ARG A 89 -9.44 -31.11 5.57
C ARG A 89 -10.52 -31.53 4.58
N ALA A 90 -10.27 -31.37 3.30
CA ALA A 90 -11.18 -31.80 2.25
C ALA A 90 -11.08 -33.32 2.05
N SER A 91 -12.18 -34.05 2.22
CA SER A 91 -12.24 -35.49 1.93
C SER A 91 -12.43 -35.78 0.43
N ARG A 92 -12.90 -34.78 -0.33
CA ARG A 92 -13.09 -34.79 -1.79
C ARG A 92 -13.04 -33.37 -2.34
N ALA A 93 -12.99 -33.23 -3.67
CA ALA A 93 -13.01 -31.93 -4.32
C ALA A 93 -14.28 -31.13 -3.92
N VAL A 94 -14.09 -29.89 -3.49
CA VAL A 94 -15.18 -29.06 -2.93
C VAL A 94 -14.91 -27.56 -3.13
N VAL A 95 -15.96 -26.79 -3.37
CA VAL A 95 -15.89 -25.32 -3.43
C VAL A 95 -16.38 -24.75 -2.11
N VAL A 96 -15.56 -23.90 -1.50
CA VAL A 96 -15.76 -23.35 -0.16
C VAL A 96 -15.85 -21.84 -0.24
N ALA A 97 -16.85 -21.27 0.40
CA ALA A 97 -17.01 -19.84 0.56
C ALA A 97 -16.77 -19.46 2.02
N VAL A 98 -15.83 -18.54 2.27
CA VAL A 98 -15.55 -17.99 3.59
C VAL A 98 -15.90 -16.52 3.58
N ALA A 99 -16.78 -16.12 4.50
CA ALA A 99 -17.27 -14.76 4.65
C ALA A 99 -16.72 -14.11 5.92
N ALA A 100 -16.37 -12.82 5.81
CA ALA A 100 -16.03 -11.97 6.95
C ALA A 100 -17.14 -10.91 7.11
N PRO A 101 -18.20 -11.15 7.90
CA PRO A 101 -19.26 -10.17 8.10
C PRO A 101 -18.73 -8.80 8.56
N SER A 102 -19.38 -7.73 8.10
CA SER A 102 -19.06 -6.36 8.52
C SER A 102 -19.25 -6.18 10.03
N GLY A 103 -18.52 -5.21 10.59
CA GLY A 103 -18.60 -4.85 12.00
C GLY A 103 -19.79 -3.93 12.27
N ASP A 104 -20.07 -3.72 13.55
CA ASP A 104 -21.02 -2.70 13.99
C ASP A 104 -20.36 -1.31 13.85
N PRO A 105 -21.09 -0.25 13.46
CA PRO A 105 -20.50 1.06 13.23
C PRO A 105 -19.74 1.59 14.46
N VAL A 106 -18.50 2.03 14.26
CA VAL A 106 -17.68 2.58 15.35
C VAL A 106 -18.33 3.80 16.02
N VAL A 107 -19.08 4.61 15.26
CA VAL A 107 -19.81 5.79 15.78
C VAL A 107 -20.89 5.39 16.79
N GLU A 108 -21.44 4.18 16.69
CA GLU A 108 -22.45 3.63 17.60
C GLU A 108 -21.83 2.83 18.76
N GLY A 109 -20.49 2.86 18.91
CA GLY A 109 -19.76 2.09 19.92
C GLY A 109 -19.51 0.63 19.51
N GLY A 110 -19.69 0.31 18.22
CA GLY A 110 -19.39 -0.99 17.64
C GLY A 110 -17.90 -1.30 17.60
N VAL A 111 -17.60 -2.58 17.35
CA VAL A 111 -16.23 -3.05 17.10
C VAL A 111 -16.03 -3.12 15.58
N PRO A 112 -15.06 -2.41 15.02
CA PRO A 112 -14.85 -2.39 13.58
C PRO A 112 -14.42 -3.78 13.10
N ALA A 113 -14.84 -4.15 11.89
CA ALA A 113 -14.44 -5.42 11.32
C ALA A 113 -12.97 -5.40 10.89
N SER A 114 -12.38 -6.57 10.77
CA SER A 114 -11.05 -6.77 10.23
C SER A 114 -11.01 -7.96 9.29
N ASP A 115 -9.91 -8.09 8.57
CA ASP A 115 -9.77 -9.19 7.63
C ASP A 115 -9.68 -10.55 8.30
N LEU A 116 -10.11 -11.57 7.57
CA LEU A 116 -9.71 -12.96 7.82
C LEU A 116 -8.57 -13.34 6.89
N GLN A 117 -7.67 -14.17 7.40
CA GLN A 117 -6.62 -14.82 6.61
C GLN A 117 -7.05 -16.26 6.33
N LEU A 118 -7.00 -16.66 5.06
CA LEU A 118 -7.14 -18.06 4.65
C LEU A 118 -5.76 -18.58 4.27
N GLU A 119 -5.42 -19.78 4.72
CA GLU A 119 -4.26 -20.53 4.23
C GLU A 119 -4.72 -21.87 3.69
N ILE A 120 -4.36 -22.19 2.45
CA ILE A 120 -4.56 -23.52 1.88
C ILE A 120 -3.21 -24.24 1.83
N ARG A 121 -3.14 -25.41 2.45
CA ARG A 121 -2.05 -26.37 2.27
C ARG A 121 -2.49 -27.42 1.26
N ARG A 122 -1.90 -27.37 0.07
CA ARG A 122 -2.19 -28.30 -1.03
C ARG A 122 -1.55 -29.66 -0.75
N ALA A 123 -2.33 -30.73 -0.88
CA ALA A 123 -1.82 -32.10 -0.73
C ALA A 123 -0.88 -32.48 -1.88
N THR A 124 -1.23 -32.03 -3.09
CA THR A 124 -0.35 -32.04 -4.25
C THR A 124 0.10 -30.60 -4.48
N PRO A 125 1.40 -30.27 -4.26
CA PRO A 125 1.91 -28.95 -4.57
C PRO A 125 1.52 -28.57 -5.99
N ARG A 126 1.04 -27.35 -6.19
CA ARG A 126 0.79 -26.89 -7.54
C ARG A 126 2.16 -26.67 -8.18
N ASP A 127 2.42 -27.34 -9.30
CA ASP A 127 3.45 -26.89 -10.25
C ASP A 127 3.14 -25.43 -10.57
N ASP A 128 4.18 -24.60 -10.73
CA ASP A 128 4.09 -23.15 -10.89
C ASP A 128 2.77 -22.71 -11.52
N LEU A 129 1.79 -22.40 -10.67
CA LEU A 129 0.74 -21.51 -11.09
C LEU A 129 1.47 -20.23 -11.37
N GLU A 130 1.72 -19.95 -12.64
CA GLU A 130 2.13 -18.63 -13.05
C GLU A 130 1.14 -17.67 -12.40
N PRO A 131 1.62 -16.69 -11.62
CA PRO A 131 0.71 -15.71 -11.04
C PRO A 131 -0.15 -15.15 -12.17
N ALA A 132 -1.46 -15.23 -12.00
CA ALA A 132 -2.38 -14.77 -13.02
C ALA A 132 -2.13 -13.28 -13.25
N LEU A 133 -1.99 -12.90 -14.52
CA LEU A 133 -1.94 -11.51 -14.91
C LEU A 133 -3.15 -10.79 -14.30
N PRO A 134 -2.97 -9.72 -13.51
CA PRO A 134 -4.09 -9.02 -12.88
C PRO A 134 -5.12 -8.54 -13.90
N ASP A 135 -6.39 -8.45 -13.47
CA ASP A 135 -7.44 -7.88 -14.30
C ASP A 135 -7.05 -6.46 -14.78
N PRO A 136 -7.40 -6.08 -16.03
CA PRO A 136 -7.17 -4.72 -16.52
C PRO A 136 -7.83 -3.66 -15.64
N LEU A 137 -7.16 -2.50 -15.48
CA LEU A 137 -7.72 -1.36 -14.72
C LEU A 137 -8.92 -0.73 -15.45
N ALA A 138 -8.99 -0.90 -16.76
CA ALA A 138 -10.06 -0.53 -17.68
C ALA A 138 -9.88 -1.36 -18.98
N GLU A 139 -10.71 -1.16 -20.00
CA GLU A 139 -10.49 -1.79 -21.32
C GLU A 139 -9.21 -1.24 -21.98
N PRO A 140 -8.16 -2.04 -22.20
CA PRO A 140 -6.91 -1.56 -22.77
C PRO A 140 -7.01 -1.41 -24.29
N ARG A 141 -6.31 -0.40 -24.85
CA ARG A 141 -6.07 -0.27 -26.30
C ARG A 141 -4.96 -1.22 -26.77
N LEU A 142 -3.89 -1.33 -25.98
CA LEU A 142 -2.80 -2.28 -26.19
C LEU A 142 -2.68 -3.15 -24.94
N ASP A 143 -2.47 -4.45 -25.12
CA ASP A 143 -2.35 -5.43 -24.05
C ASP A 143 -1.40 -6.55 -24.53
N PHE A 144 -0.14 -6.51 -24.09
CA PHE A 144 0.89 -7.41 -24.60
C PHE A 144 1.97 -7.73 -23.57
N GLN A 145 2.59 -8.89 -23.75
CA GLN A 145 3.72 -9.34 -22.95
C GLN A 145 5.04 -8.93 -23.62
N VAL A 146 6.01 -8.48 -22.83
CA VAL A 146 7.41 -8.38 -23.22
C VAL A 146 8.10 -9.64 -22.68
N ASP A 147 8.52 -10.52 -23.59
CA ASP A 147 9.12 -11.79 -23.23
C ASP A 147 10.42 -11.59 -22.44
N ARG A 148 10.73 -12.55 -21.56
CA ARG A 148 11.96 -12.59 -20.78
C ARG A 148 13.17 -12.28 -21.68
N ALA A 149 14.07 -11.42 -21.18
CA ALA A 149 15.29 -11.04 -21.88
C ALA A 149 15.06 -10.35 -23.24
N SER A 150 13.92 -9.70 -23.44
CA SER A 150 13.60 -8.96 -24.67
C SER A 150 13.13 -7.53 -24.38
N ALA A 151 12.83 -6.77 -25.44
CA ALA A 151 12.17 -5.47 -25.36
C ALA A 151 11.18 -5.34 -26.53
N LEU A 152 10.17 -4.50 -26.35
CA LEU A 152 9.23 -4.14 -27.41
C LEU A 152 9.04 -2.62 -27.46
N ALA A 153 8.96 -2.08 -28.68
CA ALA A 153 8.55 -0.71 -28.92
C ALA A 153 7.05 -0.59 -29.23
N TYR A 154 6.43 0.50 -28.80
CA TYR A 154 5.01 0.76 -28.99
C TYR A 154 4.68 2.26 -28.97
N ASP A 155 3.69 2.65 -29.78
CA ASP A 155 3.23 4.04 -29.86
C ASP A 155 2.17 4.34 -28.79
N VAL A 156 2.26 5.53 -28.20
CA VAL A 156 1.34 6.02 -27.16
C VAL A 156 0.94 7.46 -27.47
N SER A 157 -0.36 7.72 -27.54
CA SER A 157 -0.87 9.08 -27.78
C SER A 157 -0.90 9.93 -26.53
N ALA A 158 -0.84 11.25 -26.70
CA ALA A 158 -0.87 12.20 -25.61
C ALA A 158 -2.12 12.01 -24.74
N GLY A 159 -1.92 11.89 -23.44
CA GLY A 159 -2.96 11.68 -22.44
C GLY A 159 -3.37 10.22 -22.21
N GLU A 160 -2.87 9.26 -23.00
CA GLU A 160 -3.05 7.83 -22.72
C GLU A 160 -2.25 7.41 -21.49
N TYR A 161 -2.60 6.25 -20.92
CA TYR A 161 -1.92 5.72 -19.75
C TYR A 161 -1.14 4.45 -20.10
N ILE A 162 0.09 4.34 -19.60
CA ILE A 162 0.98 3.20 -19.83
C ILE A 162 1.12 2.46 -18.49
N GLN A 163 0.72 1.20 -18.44
CA GLN A 163 0.91 0.35 -17.28
C GLN A 163 2.01 -0.66 -17.58
N VAL A 164 3.07 -0.68 -16.78
CA VAL A 164 4.12 -1.70 -16.81
C VAL A 164 3.95 -2.56 -15.56
N ILE A 165 3.71 -3.86 -15.75
CA ILE A 165 3.34 -4.81 -14.72
C ILE A 165 4.46 -5.85 -14.57
N ASP A 166 4.92 -6.04 -13.35
CA ASP A 166 5.75 -7.17 -12.98
C ASP A 166 4.82 -8.37 -12.68
N VAL A 167 4.70 -9.28 -13.63
CA VAL A 167 3.73 -10.39 -13.56
C VAL A 167 4.09 -11.35 -12.44
N ARG A 168 5.38 -11.71 -12.32
CA ARG A 168 5.85 -12.73 -11.38
C ARG A 168 6.44 -12.18 -10.09
N GLY A 169 6.53 -10.86 -9.98
CA GLY A 169 7.29 -10.21 -8.92
C GLY A 169 8.78 -10.33 -9.18
N ARG A 170 9.51 -9.45 -8.51
CA ARG A 170 10.97 -9.31 -8.59
C ARG A 170 11.53 -8.96 -9.97
N GLN A 171 10.78 -8.93 -11.06
CA GLN A 171 11.28 -8.58 -12.38
C GLN A 171 11.46 -7.08 -12.54
N CYS A 172 12.64 -6.66 -12.99
CA CYS A 172 12.92 -5.30 -13.36
C CYS A 172 12.56 -5.00 -14.82
N SER A 173 12.18 -3.76 -15.10
CA SER A 173 11.90 -3.29 -16.46
C SER A 173 12.58 -1.97 -16.72
N ASP A 174 13.40 -1.88 -17.78
CA ASP A 174 13.87 -0.60 -18.25
C ASP A 174 12.82 0.01 -19.19
N PHE A 175 12.64 1.31 -19.10
CA PHE A 175 11.66 2.05 -19.90
C PHE A 175 12.29 3.26 -20.59
N LEU A 176 11.99 3.40 -21.89
CA LEU A 176 12.35 4.54 -22.70
C LEU A 176 11.07 5.20 -23.25
N ALA A 177 11.11 6.51 -23.41
CA ALA A 177 10.10 7.28 -24.12
C ALA A 177 10.76 8.38 -24.92
N PHE A 178 10.26 8.59 -26.14
CA PHE A 178 10.72 9.62 -27.06
C PHE A 178 9.55 10.40 -27.61
N ASN A 179 9.72 11.71 -27.78
CA ASN A 179 8.72 12.54 -28.43
C ASN A 179 8.61 12.18 -29.93
N SER A 180 7.50 11.55 -30.32
CA SER A 180 7.28 11.05 -31.68
C SER A 180 7.27 12.18 -32.71
N GLY A 181 6.67 13.33 -32.38
CA GLY A 181 6.63 14.50 -33.26
C GLY A 181 8.02 15.08 -33.55
N LYS A 182 8.89 15.14 -32.53
CA LYS A 182 10.29 15.58 -32.71
C LYS A 182 11.09 14.55 -33.50
N LEU A 183 10.91 13.25 -33.24
CA LEU A 183 11.56 12.18 -34.00
C LEU A 183 11.24 12.26 -35.50
N GLN A 184 9.98 12.50 -35.86
CA GLN A 184 9.57 12.68 -37.27
C GLN A 184 10.23 13.88 -37.95
N GLN A 185 10.69 14.86 -37.16
CA GLN A 185 11.45 16.03 -37.64
C GLN A 185 12.96 15.79 -37.63
N GLY A 186 13.42 14.58 -37.33
CA GLY A 186 14.83 14.22 -37.20
C GLY A 186 15.48 14.73 -35.91
N VAL A 187 14.68 15.14 -34.91
CA VAL A 187 15.15 15.64 -33.62
C VAL A 187 14.92 14.57 -32.56
N GLU A 188 15.98 13.86 -32.18
CA GLU A 188 15.89 12.84 -31.14
C GLU A 188 15.83 13.48 -29.75
N ARG A 189 14.68 13.32 -29.08
CA ARG A 189 14.46 13.74 -27.70
C ARG A 189 13.72 12.65 -26.94
N GLY A 190 14.47 11.97 -26.09
CA GLY A 190 13.95 11.00 -25.13
C GLY A 190 14.12 11.47 -23.70
N LEU A 191 13.79 10.58 -22.76
CA LEU A 191 13.92 10.81 -21.33
C LEU A 191 15.35 11.23 -20.97
N ASP A 192 15.47 12.34 -20.25
CA ASP A 192 16.72 12.86 -19.71
C ASP A 192 16.67 12.88 -18.19
N SER A 193 17.46 12.00 -17.58
CA SER A 193 17.40 11.82 -16.14
C SER A 193 18.05 12.97 -15.36
N THR A 194 19.02 13.67 -15.94
CA THR A 194 19.67 14.82 -15.31
C THR A 194 18.70 15.99 -15.19
N THR A 195 18.00 16.30 -16.28
CA THR A 195 16.97 17.33 -16.37
C THR A 195 15.82 16.98 -15.43
N THR A 196 15.35 15.73 -15.47
CA THR A 196 14.29 15.25 -14.58
C THR A 196 14.65 15.44 -13.11
N ARG A 197 15.81 14.94 -12.64
CA ARG A 197 16.22 15.06 -11.23
C ARG A 197 16.40 16.51 -10.81
N SER A 198 16.87 17.36 -11.71
CA SER A 198 17.08 18.79 -11.46
C SER A 198 15.76 19.55 -11.32
N LEU A 199 14.77 19.26 -12.16
CA LEU A 199 13.45 19.91 -12.10
C LEU A 199 12.59 19.38 -10.96
N MET A 200 12.64 18.08 -10.68
CA MET A 200 11.84 17.45 -9.63
C MET A 200 12.48 17.56 -8.24
N GLY A 201 13.78 17.82 -8.16
CA GLY A 201 14.52 17.83 -6.89
C GLY A 201 14.54 16.47 -6.19
N ASN A 202 14.32 15.38 -6.94
CA ASN A 202 14.19 14.02 -6.44
C ASN A 202 14.91 13.02 -7.38
N ALA A 203 15.52 11.99 -6.81
CA ALA A 203 16.17 10.91 -7.54
C ALA A 203 15.19 10.00 -8.29
N TYR A 204 13.93 9.89 -7.85
CA TYR A 204 12.86 9.22 -8.57
C TYR A 204 11.54 10.01 -8.39
N PRO A 205 11.00 10.62 -9.47
CA PRO A 205 9.67 11.22 -9.48
C PRO A 205 8.58 10.20 -9.12
N GLY A 206 7.77 10.50 -8.10
CA GLY A 206 6.62 9.68 -7.68
C GLY A 206 5.27 10.39 -7.92
N PRO A 207 4.13 9.70 -7.79
CA PRO A 207 2.81 10.30 -8.01
C PRO A 207 2.58 11.61 -7.25
N GLY A 208 1.99 12.60 -7.93
CA GLY A 208 1.67 13.91 -7.36
C GLY A 208 2.47 15.05 -7.98
N LEU A 209 2.74 16.10 -7.20
CA LEU A 209 3.31 17.38 -7.70
C LEU A 209 4.66 17.21 -8.42
N PHE A 210 5.47 16.24 -8.00
CA PHE A 210 6.82 15.99 -8.52
C PHE A 210 6.89 14.68 -9.31
N GLY A 211 5.84 14.34 -10.06
CA GLY A 211 5.72 13.04 -10.75
C GLY A 211 6.12 13.02 -12.22
N LYS A 212 6.76 14.06 -12.76
CA LYS A 212 7.03 14.16 -14.21
C LYS A 212 8.46 13.80 -14.57
N PHE A 213 8.61 13.18 -15.73
CA PHE A 213 9.89 12.94 -16.39
C PHE A 213 9.99 13.78 -17.66
N TYR A 214 11.19 14.30 -17.91
CA TYR A 214 11.43 15.34 -18.92
C TYR A 214 12.46 14.88 -19.95
N ASP A 215 12.40 15.48 -21.13
CA ASP A 215 13.50 15.45 -22.09
C ASP A 215 14.56 16.52 -21.80
N ALA A 216 15.62 16.54 -22.61
CA ALA A 216 16.71 17.52 -22.48
C ALA A 216 16.31 18.97 -22.80
N ASP A 217 15.15 19.19 -23.43
CA ASP A 217 14.60 20.52 -23.68
C ASP A 217 13.64 20.97 -22.54
N MET A 218 13.57 20.21 -21.43
CA MET A 218 12.66 20.43 -20.31
C MET A 218 11.17 20.26 -20.65
N GLU A 219 10.85 19.53 -21.72
CA GLU A 219 9.46 19.15 -22.03
C GLU A 219 9.08 17.86 -21.30
N PRO A 220 7.91 17.79 -20.64
CA PRO A 220 7.47 16.59 -19.96
C PRO A 220 7.07 15.52 -20.99
N LEU A 221 7.58 14.29 -20.83
CA LEU A 221 7.23 13.14 -21.66
C LEU A 221 6.19 12.26 -20.98
N VAL A 222 6.40 11.90 -19.71
CA VAL A 222 5.48 11.07 -18.93
C VAL A 222 5.32 11.59 -17.51
N GLU A 223 4.17 11.30 -16.90
CA GLU A 223 3.86 11.59 -15.49
C GLU A 223 3.48 10.30 -14.76
N VAL A 224 4.04 10.02 -13.59
CA VAL A 224 3.62 8.89 -12.75
C VAL A 224 2.27 9.19 -12.14
N VAL A 225 1.31 8.31 -12.42
CA VAL A 225 -0.05 8.36 -11.88
C VAL A 225 -0.17 7.38 -10.72
N ARG A 226 0.27 6.13 -10.90
CA ARG A 226 0.29 5.15 -9.81
C ARG A 226 1.62 4.44 -9.74
N ASP A 227 2.01 4.10 -8.52
CA ASP A 227 3.19 3.30 -8.24
C ASP A 227 2.87 2.37 -7.07
N THR A 228 2.89 1.05 -7.31
CA THR A 228 2.60 0.06 -6.27
C THR A 228 3.84 -0.48 -5.55
N VAL A 229 5.04 -0.03 -5.95
CA VAL A 229 6.33 -0.53 -5.47
C VAL A 229 7.08 0.53 -4.67
N GLY A 230 7.12 1.77 -5.15
CA GLY A 230 7.78 2.90 -4.48
C GLY A 230 9.31 2.88 -4.54
N ARG A 231 9.89 1.94 -5.29
CA ARG A 231 11.35 1.73 -5.41
C ARG A 231 11.72 1.44 -6.86
N HIS A 232 12.43 2.40 -7.46
CA HIS A 232 12.84 2.41 -8.85
C HIS A 232 14.15 3.21 -8.98
N ASP A 233 14.75 3.16 -10.16
CA ASP A 233 15.97 3.86 -10.49
C ASP A 233 15.79 4.77 -11.73
N THR A 234 16.43 5.93 -11.72
CA THR A 234 16.48 6.88 -12.85
C THR A 234 17.89 7.40 -13.12
N PHE A 235 18.89 6.91 -12.40
CA PHE A 235 20.26 7.41 -12.43
C PHE A 235 21.23 6.41 -13.09
N ALA A 236 20.94 5.11 -13.08
CA ALA A 236 21.75 4.13 -13.81
C ALA A 236 21.29 3.98 -15.27
N LEU A 237 22.13 3.32 -16.07
CA LEU A 237 21.78 2.93 -17.43
C LEU A 237 21.03 1.59 -17.41
N ALA A 238 20.17 1.37 -18.38
CA ALA A 238 19.71 0.02 -18.72
C ALA A 238 20.93 -0.87 -18.96
N CYS A 239 20.89 -2.14 -18.55
CA CYS A 239 22.07 -3.01 -18.60
C CYS A 239 22.66 -3.09 -20.02
N TYR A 240 23.98 -3.29 -20.11
CA TYR A 240 24.75 -3.14 -21.33
C TYR A 240 25.92 -4.13 -21.40
N ALA A 241 26.40 -4.47 -22.60
CA ALA A 241 27.44 -5.50 -22.79
C ALA A 241 28.67 -5.35 -21.87
N LYS A 242 29.21 -4.13 -21.75
CA LYS A 242 30.37 -3.85 -20.88
C LYS A 242 30.13 -4.21 -19.41
N TYR A 243 28.90 -4.07 -18.90
CA TYR A 243 28.55 -4.43 -17.52
C TYR A 243 28.85 -5.90 -17.24
N TYR A 244 28.36 -6.77 -18.11
CA TYR A 244 28.53 -8.21 -18.05
C TYR A 244 29.97 -8.65 -18.34
N GLU A 245 30.60 -8.05 -19.37
CA GLU A 245 31.98 -8.38 -19.77
C GLU A 245 32.99 -8.09 -18.65
N ASP A 246 32.85 -6.97 -17.93
CA ASP A 246 33.73 -6.62 -16.81
C ASP A 246 33.63 -7.64 -15.66
N MET A 247 32.51 -8.36 -15.54
CA MET A 247 32.30 -9.44 -14.59
C MET A 247 32.62 -10.84 -15.16
N GLY A 248 33.04 -10.91 -16.42
CA GLY A 248 33.46 -12.16 -17.09
C GLY A 248 32.36 -12.87 -17.89
N TYR A 249 31.19 -12.25 -18.07
CA TYR A 249 30.04 -12.81 -18.79
C TYR A 249 29.95 -12.24 -20.22
N PHE A 250 30.85 -12.69 -21.09
CA PHE A 250 30.91 -12.22 -22.48
C PHE A 250 29.70 -12.68 -23.31
N GLY A 251 29.13 -11.77 -24.10
CA GLY A 251 27.99 -12.07 -24.98
C GLY A 251 26.64 -12.22 -24.26
N HIS A 252 26.57 -11.83 -22.99
CA HIS A 252 25.32 -11.81 -22.24
C HIS A 252 24.29 -10.89 -22.89
N VAL A 253 23.03 -11.35 -22.96
CA VAL A 253 21.90 -10.54 -23.46
C VAL A 253 21.73 -9.33 -22.54
N ASN A 254 21.40 -8.17 -23.09
CA ASN A 254 21.28 -6.95 -22.30
C ASN A 254 20.19 -6.02 -22.86
N CYS A 255 19.63 -5.19 -21.98
CA CYS A 255 18.54 -4.28 -22.32
C CYS A 255 18.93 -3.25 -23.36
N SER A 256 20.16 -2.74 -23.32
CA SER A 256 20.60 -1.72 -24.27
C SER A 256 20.63 -2.23 -25.71
N ASP A 257 21.09 -3.48 -25.91
CA ASP A 257 21.06 -4.13 -27.22
C ASP A 257 19.65 -4.54 -27.64
N ASN A 258 18.82 -4.99 -26.69
CA ASN A 258 17.40 -5.25 -26.94
C ASN A 258 16.66 -3.99 -27.42
N PHE A 259 16.91 -2.84 -26.79
CA PHE A 259 16.37 -1.57 -27.27
C PHE A 259 16.92 -1.17 -28.63
N ASN A 260 18.22 -1.35 -28.88
CA ASN A 260 18.80 -1.04 -30.19
C ASN A 260 18.09 -1.80 -31.32
N ALA A 261 17.72 -3.07 -31.11
CA ALA A 261 17.00 -3.87 -32.11
C ALA A 261 15.64 -3.26 -32.47
N GLU A 262 14.88 -2.81 -31.47
CA GLU A 262 13.55 -2.20 -31.65
C GLU A 262 13.62 -0.78 -32.22
N LEU A 263 14.62 0.00 -31.81
CA LEU A 263 14.77 1.42 -32.15
C LEU A 263 15.19 1.67 -33.61
N LEU A 264 15.74 0.66 -34.29
CA LEU A 264 16.13 0.77 -35.71
C LEU A 264 14.94 1.13 -36.60
N ALA A 265 13.74 0.62 -36.28
CA ALA A 265 12.52 0.93 -37.03
C ALA A 265 12.13 2.41 -36.95
N TYR A 266 12.59 3.12 -35.92
CA TYR A 266 12.34 4.53 -35.67
C TYR A 266 13.51 5.42 -36.07
N THR A 267 14.52 4.87 -36.77
CA THR A 267 15.73 5.58 -37.22
C THR A 267 16.55 6.21 -36.10
N ILE A 268 16.41 5.69 -34.87
CA ILE A 268 17.18 6.12 -33.71
C ILE A 268 18.52 5.38 -33.72
N ALA A 269 19.62 6.13 -33.53
CA ALA A 269 20.95 5.55 -33.59
C ALA A 269 21.20 4.61 -32.38
N PRO A 270 21.83 3.44 -32.59
CA PRO A 270 22.10 2.52 -31.51
C PRO A 270 23.11 3.11 -30.51
N ARG A 271 22.94 2.79 -29.23
CA ARG A 271 23.82 3.23 -28.14
C ARG A 271 24.36 2.03 -27.38
N ARG A 272 25.57 2.19 -26.83
CA ARG A 272 26.20 1.16 -25.99
C ARG A 272 25.57 1.04 -24.60
N GLY A 273 24.79 2.02 -24.19
CA GLY A 273 24.12 2.07 -22.90
C GLY A 273 23.03 3.14 -22.95
N TRP A 274 21.80 2.76 -22.62
CA TRP A 274 20.66 3.68 -22.65
C TRP A 274 20.38 4.25 -21.26
N PRO A 275 20.27 5.59 -21.11
CA PRO A 275 19.66 6.15 -19.91
C PRO A 275 18.17 5.82 -19.94
N ALA A 276 17.70 5.08 -18.94
CA ALA A 276 16.33 4.60 -18.88
C ALA A 276 15.68 4.95 -17.53
N LEU A 277 14.36 4.79 -17.46
CA LEU A 277 13.67 4.66 -16.19
C LEU A 277 13.64 3.19 -15.86
N ASN A 278 14.37 2.82 -14.81
CA ASN A 278 14.62 1.44 -14.43
C ASN A 278 13.56 1.08 -13.37
N PHE A 279 12.40 0.61 -13.81
CA PHE A 279 11.30 0.25 -12.91
C PHE A 279 11.63 -1.01 -12.11
N PHE A 280 11.20 -1.01 -10.83
CA PHE A 280 11.29 -2.09 -9.85
C PHE A 280 12.70 -2.37 -9.31
N TYR A 281 13.74 -1.83 -9.95
CA TYR A 281 15.11 -1.87 -9.45
C TYR A 281 15.21 -1.31 -8.02
N ASN A 282 15.72 -2.14 -7.11
CA ASN A 282 16.06 -1.74 -5.76
C ASN A 282 17.53 -1.32 -5.68
N THR A 283 17.83 -0.19 -6.29
CA THR A 283 19.14 0.46 -6.21
C THR A 283 19.07 1.78 -5.43
N ALA A 284 20.19 2.16 -4.81
CA ALA A 284 20.30 3.37 -4.03
C ALA A 284 21.76 3.83 -3.93
N PHE A 285 21.96 5.06 -3.46
CA PHE A 285 23.26 5.48 -2.94
C PHE A 285 23.26 5.36 -1.42
N ASP A 286 24.24 4.67 -0.86
CA ASP A 286 24.39 4.55 0.59
C ASP A 286 24.97 5.85 1.21
N ALA A 287 25.15 5.85 2.53
CA ALA A 287 25.73 7.00 3.25
C ALA A 287 27.18 7.35 2.83
N SER A 288 27.86 6.44 2.13
CA SER A 288 29.20 6.63 1.58
C SER A 288 29.17 7.08 0.10
N ASN A 289 27.99 7.29 -0.47
CA ASN A 289 27.75 7.58 -1.89
C ASN A 289 28.15 6.42 -2.82
N LEU A 290 28.13 5.18 -2.33
CA LEU A 290 28.29 3.99 -3.16
C LEU A 290 26.94 3.63 -3.79
N LEU A 291 26.94 3.36 -5.10
CA LEU A 291 25.79 2.74 -5.75
C LEU A 291 25.66 1.30 -5.26
N VAL A 292 24.57 0.99 -4.58
CA VAL A 292 24.24 -0.34 -4.06
C VAL A 292 22.99 -0.87 -4.77
N SER A 293 22.90 -2.18 -4.89
CA SER A 293 21.75 -2.92 -5.40
C SER A 293 21.35 -4.03 -4.42
N ASP A 294 20.07 -4.37 -4.44
CA ASP A 294 19.48 -5.47 -3.66
C ASP A 294 18.23 -6.00 -4.41
N GLU A 295 17.60 -7.04 -3.90
CA GLU A 295 16.43 -7.65 -4.55
C GLU A 295 15.29 -6.62 -4.75
N PRO A 296 14.69 -6.55 -5.96
CA PRO A 296 13.55 -5.68 -6.28
C PRO A 296 12.37 -5.85 -5.31
N TRP A 297 11.70 -4.78 -4.86
CA TRP A 297 10.59 -4.90 -3.89
C TRP A 297 9.25 -5.35 -4.50
N SER A 298 9.17 -5.41 -5.82
CA SER A 298 7.96 -5.78 -6.56
C SER A 298 7.50 -7.21 -6.22
N ARG A 299 6.18 -7.37 -6.10
CA ARG A 299 5.48 -8.65 -5.95
C ARG A 299 4.70 -8.97 -7.22
N PRO A 300 4.23 -10.22 -7.41
CA PRO A 300 3.37 -10.56 -8.54
C PRO A 300 2.19 -9.59 -8.68
N GLY A 301 2.07 -8.98 -9.86
CA GLY A 301 1.01 -8.03 -10.20
C GLY A 301 1.27 -6.58 -9.78
N ASP A 302 2.39 -6.28 -9.12
CA ASP A 302 2.79 -4.89 -8.88
C ASP A 302 3.06 -4.16 -10.21
N TYR A 303 2.77 -2.87 -10.25
CA TYR A 303 2.86 -2.07 -11.47
C TYR A 303 3.18 -0.61 -11.23
N VAL A 304 3.68 0.04 -12.27
CA VAL A 304 3.66 1.50 -12.42
C VAL A 304 2.66 1.89 -13.50
N LEU A 305 1.93 2.97 -13.28
CA LEU A 305 1.00 3.56 -14.24
C LEU A 305 1.47 4.98 -14.55
N LEU A 306 1.84 5.21 -15.79
CA LEU A 306 2.28 6.50 -16.32
C LEU A 306 1.16 7.12 -17.16
N ARG A 307 1.17 8.44 -17.30
CA ARG A 307 0.38 9.18 -18.29
C ARG A 307 1.32 9.80 -19.31
N ALA A 308 1.04 9.60 -20.59
CA ALA A 308 1.76 10.27 -21.66
C ALA A 308 1.41 11.77 -21.70
N MET A 309 2.43 12.61 -21.73
CA MET A 309 2.28 14.07 -21.74
C MET A 309 2.34 14.64 -23.17
N THR A 310 2.94 13.90 -24.10
CA THR A 310 3.04 14.19 -25.53
C THR A 310 2.72 12.92 -26.34
N GLU A 311 2.76 13.00 -27.66
CA GLU A 311 2.80 11.79 -28.50
C GLU A 311 4.17 11.11 -28.34
N LEU A 312 4.19 9.81 -28.04
CA LEU A 312 5.39 9.08 -27.66
C LEU A 312 5.61 7.83 -28.50
N VAL A 313 6.89 7.54 -28.77
CA VAL A 313 7.37 6.18 -29.00
C VAL A 313 7.96 5.69 -27.69
N CYS A 314 7.40 4.62 -27.13
CA CYS A 314 7.81 4.04 -25.87
C CYS A 314 8.46 2.67 -26.09
N LEU A 315 9.33 2.27 -25.16
CA LEU A 315 9.90 0.93 -25.11
C LEU A 315 9.93 0.43 -23.68
N SER A 316 9.65 -0.86 -23.51
CA SER A 316 9.79 -1.57 -22.23
C SER A 316 10.62 -2.82 -22.45
N SER A 317 11.56 -3.10 -21.55
CA SER A 317 12.32 -4.35 -21.53
C SER A 317 11.88 -5.25 -20.37
N ALA A 318 12.04 -6.56 -20.56
CA ALA A 318 12.13 -7.51 -19.46
C ALA A 318 13.61 -7.79 -19.23
N CYS A 319 14.20 -7.14 -18.22
CA CYS A 319 15.63 -7.17 -17.99
C CYS A 319 16.19 -8.60 -17.87
N PRO A 320 17.26 -8.96 -18.61
CA PRO A 320 17.85 -10.29 -18.59
C PRO A 320 18.83 -10.53 -17.44
N ASP A 321 19.05 -9.54 -16.57
CA ASP A 321 20.13 -9.60 -15.58
C ASP A 321 19.92 -10.71 -14.56
N ASP A 322 20.88 -11.64 -14.49
CA ASP A 322 20.83 -12.81 -13.61
C ASP A 322 22.14 -13.01 -12.82
N ILE A 323 23.05 -12.03 -12.86
CA ILE A 323 24.37 -12.13 -12.24
C ILE A 323 24.52 -11.32 -10.95
N ASP A 324 23.53 -10.50 -10.63
CA ASP A 324 23.43 -9.72 -9.39
C ASP A 324 22.01 -9.81 -8.78
N PRO A 325 21.74 -9.19 -7.61
CA PRO A 325 20.42 -9.24 -6.97
C PRO A 325 19.22 -8.74 -7.80
N ALA A 326 19.45 -8.02 -8.90
CA ALA A 326 18.42 -7.67 -9.87
C ALA A 326 17.68 -8.93 -10.33
N ASN A 327 16.37 -8.78 -10.60
CA ASN A 327 15.49 -9.87 -11.00
C ASN A 327 15.44 -11.06 -10.01
N ALA A 328 15.97 -10.91 -8.79
CA ALA A 328 16.23 -12.01 -7.86
C ALA A 328 16.92 -13.22 -8.53
N TRP A 329 17.91 -12.95 -9.41
CA TRP A 329 18.65 -13.96 -10.19
C TRP A 329 17.79 -14.85 -11.10
N ASN A 330 16.51 -14.52 -11.31
CA ASN A 330 15.60 -15.27 -12.16
C ASN A 330 14.79 -14.30 -13.02
N PRO A 331 15.34 -13.83 -14.15
CA PRO A 331 14.61 -13.01 -15.12
C PRO A 331 13.29 -13.67 -15.49
N THR A 332 12.23 -12.90 -15.65
CA THR A 332 10.88 -13.29 -16.09
C THR A 332 10.36 -12.24 -17.06
N GLU A 333 9.17 -12.44 -17.60
CA GLU A 333 8.47 -11.49 -18.46
C GLU A 333 7.93 -10.29 -17.70
N VAL A 334 7.67 -9.20 -18.43
CA VAL A 334 6.83 -8.10 -17.95
C VAL A 334 5.63 -7.93 -18.86
N HIS A 335 4.55 -7.34 -18.34
CA HIS A 335 3.34 -7.13 -19.12
C HIS A 335 3.04 -5.64 -19.25
N VAL A 336 2.66 -5.21 -20.44
CA VAL A 336 2.39 -3.80 -20.74
C VAL A 336 0.95 -3.63 -21.22
N ARG A 337 0.27 -2.65 -20.64
CA ARG A 337 -1.05 -2.20 -21.09
C ARG A 337 -1.03 -0.72 -21.41
N VAL A 338 -1.76 -0.32 -22.45
CA VAL A 338 -2.01 1.09 -22.75
C VAL A 338 -3.51 1.36 -22.71
N TYR A 339 -3.93 2.30 -21.87
CA TYR A 339 -5.34 2.67 -21.71
C TYR A 339 -5.66 3.98 -22.42
N PRO A 340 -6.86 4.08 -23.03
CA PRO A 340 -7.25 5.25 -23.80
C PRO A 340 -7.47 6.49 -22.92
N VAL A 341 -7.30 7.67 -23.52
CA VAL A 341 -7.45 9.00 -22.88
C VAL A 341 -8.81 9.23 -22.21
N LYS A 342 -9.85 8.48 -22.60
CA LYS A 342 -11.19 8.59 -22.00
C LYS A 342 -11.21 8.14 -20.53
N GLU A 343 -10.30 7.24 -20.15
CA GLU A 343 -10.23 6.70 -18.80
C GLU A 343 -9.68 7.73 -17.81
N ARG A 344 -10.04 7.56 -16.54
CA ARG A 344 -9.59 8.44 -15.46
C ARG A 344 -9.09 7.59 -14.31
N PHE A 345 -7.78 7.57 -14.13
CA PHE A 345 -7.14 6.93 -12.98
C PHE A 345 -6.75 7.98 -11.94
N SER A 346 -7.12 7.73 -10.69
CA SER A 346 -6.66 8.54 -9.56
C SER A 346 -5.16 8.36 -9.37
N ALA A 347 -4.46 9.46 -9.07
CA ALA A 347 -3.10 9.37 -8.60
C ALA A 347 -3.07 8.57 -7.28
N ALA A 348 -2.11 7.67 -7.11
CA ALA A 348 -1.96 6.90 -5.87
C ALA A 348 -0.55 6.36 -5.69
N ILE A 349 -0.04 6.42 -4.47
CA ILE A 349 1.20 5.77 -4.05
C ILE A 349 0.81 4.59 -3.17
N ALA A 350 1.38 3.41 -3.41
CA ALA A 350 1.24 2.32 -2.44
C ALA A 350 2.14 2.53 -1.23
N HIS A 351 1.59 2.32 -0.05
CA HIS A 351 2.35 2.16 1.19
C HIS A 351 2.11 0.79 1.79
N ARG A 352 3.16 0.16 2.32
CA ARG A 352 3.09 -1.10 3.05
C ARG A 352 3.55 -0.88 4.48
N VAL A 353 2.71 -1.27 5.44
CA VAL A 353 2.97 -1.08 6.88
C VAL A 353 4.14 -1.94 7.37
N THR A 354 4.27 -3.14 6.82
CA THR A 354 5.36 -4.07 7.09
C THR A 354 5.86 -4.64 5.76
N PRO A 355 7.07 -5.24 5.70
CA PRO A 355 7.61 -5.84 4.48
C PRO A 355 6.70 -6.90 3.83
N ASP A 356 5.82 -7.53 4.61
CA ASP A 356 4.88 -8.59 4.17
C ASP A 356 3.44 -8.07 3.94
N ALA A 357 3.15 -6.82 4.26
CA ALA A 357 1.79 -6.26 4.10
C ALA A 357 1.44 -6.01 2.62
N GLU A 358 0.17 -6.11 2.25
CA GLU A 358 -0.33 -5.71 0.93
C GLU A 358 -0.18 -4.18 0.71
N PRO A 359 0.07 -3.73 -0.53
CA PRO A 359 0.13 -2.31 -0.84
C PRO A 359 -1.23 -1.65 -0.61
N LYS A 360 -1.30 -0.67 0.31
CA LYS A 360 -2.45 0.22 0.46
C LYS A 360 -2.23 1.45 -0.42
N LEU A 361 -3.09 1.67 -1.42
CA LEU A 361 -3.02 2.85 -2.29
C LEU A 361 -3.45 4.12 -1.54
N THR A 362 -2.80 5.25 -1.85
CA THR A 362 -3.24 6.57 -1.40
C THR A 362 -4.69 6.80 -1.78
N LYS A 363 -5.48 7.30 -0.83
CA LYS A 363 -6.91 7.56 -1.05
C LYS A 363 -7.30 8.99 -0.69
N LYS A 364 -8.54 9.33 -1.04
CA LYS A 364 -9.15 10.62 -0.71
C LYS A 364 -9.82 10.53 0.66
N THR A 365 -9.87 11.64 1.38
CA THR A 365 -10.63 11.71 2.63
C THR A 365 -12.12 11.93 2.35
N GLY A 366 -12.98 11.70 3.34
CA GLY A 366 -14.40 12.06 3.26
C GLY A 366 -14.65 13.57 3.04
N PHE A 367 -13.64 14.42 3.26
CA PHE A 367 -13.72 15.86 3.03
C PHE A 367 -13.23 16.29 1.64
N ASP A 368 -12.54 15.42 0.90
CA ASP A 368 -12.02 15.69 -0.46
C ASP A 368 -13.05 16.30 -1.42
N PRO A 369 -14.33 15.83 -1.48
CA PRO A 369 -15.30 16.41 -2.41
C PRO A 369 -15.55 17.91 -2.19
N ARG A 370 -15.27 18.43 -0.99
CA ARG A 370 -15.38 19.86 -0.66
C ARG A 370 -14.04 20.57 -0.80
N THR A 371 -12.96 19.99 -0.30
CA THR A 371 -11.65 20.65 -0.26
C THR A 371 -10.99 20.74 -1.64
N SER A 372 -11.15 19.72 -2.49
CA SER A 372 -10.61 19.68 -3.86
C SER A 372 -11.19 20.75 -4.79
N GLN A 373 -12.35 21.33 -4.46
CA GLN A 373 -12.92 22.46 -5.20
C GLN A 373 -12.25 23.80 -4.86
N LEU A 374 -11.52 23.86 -3.74
CA LEU A 374 -10.94 25.08 -3.20
C LEU A 374 -9.43 25.17 -3.44
N THR A 375 -8.80 24.10 -3.91
CA THR A 375 -7.38 24.06 -4.21
C THR A 375 -7.00 22.96 -5.19
N SER A 376 -6.01 23.24 -6.03
CA SER A 376 -5.28 22.19 -6.78
C SER A 376 -3.98 21.76 -6.08
N ARG A 377 -3.64 22.36 -4.94
CA ARG A 377 -2.38 22.11 -4.21
C ARG A 377 -2.59 21.02 -3.18
N VAL A 378 -2.35 19.77 -3.60
CA VAL A 378 -2.45 18.60 -2.73
C VAL A 378 -1.10 17.93 -2.54
N THR A 379 -0.91 17.32 -1.38
CA THR A 379 0.21 16.44 -1.07
C THR A 379 -0.30 15.09 -0.61
N GLU A 380 0.53 14.08 -0.79
CA GLU A 380 0.38 12.82 -0.09
C GLU A 380 0.80 13.03 1.37
N TYR A 381 -0.01 12.54 2.32
CA TYR A 381 0.30 12.49 3.74
C TYR A 381 -0.32 11.23 4.36
N ASN A 382 0.53 10.30 4.81
CA ASN A 382 0.15 9.05 5.48
C ASN A 382 -0.94 8.25 4.75
N GLY A 383 -0.81 8.02 3.46
CA GLY A 383 -1.75 7.28 2.63
C GLY A 383 -2.98 8.08 2.18
N TYR A 384 -2.97 9.41 2.31
CA TYR A 384 -4.10 10.25 1.87
C TYR A 384 -3.67 11.48 1.08
N TRP A 385 -4.54 11.91 0.16
CA TRP A 385 -4.42 13.20 -0.52
C TRP A 385 -5.00 14.32 0.33
N LEU A 386 -4.17 15.29 0.72
CA LEU A 386 -4.57 16.44 1.53
C LEU A 386 -4.20 17.78 0.88
N PRO A 387 -5.04 18.83 1.02
CA PRO A 387 -4.66 20.21 0.74
C PRO A 387 -3.42 20.67 1.52
N THR A 388 -2.46 21.29 0.84
CA THR A 388 -1.33 21.97 1.51
C THR A 388 -1.58 23.46 1.75
N ALA A 389 -2.36 24.09 0.88
CA ALA A 389 -2.83 25.46 1.00
C ALA A 389 -4.03 25.67 0.07
N TYR A 390 -4.87 26.67 0.35
CA TYR A 390 -6.00 27.08 -0.47
C TYR A 390 -5.64 28.26 -1.38
N ASP A 391 -6.11 28.21 -2.62
CA ASP A 391 -5.65 29.11 -3.69
C ASP A 391 -6.08 30.57 -3.51
N ASN A 392 -7.12 30.82 -2.70
CA ASN A 392 -7.71 32.14 -2.52
C ASN A 392 -6.97 33.07 -1.54
N LEU A 393 -6.23 32.51 -0.57
CA LEU A 393 -5.64 33.27 0.54
C LEU A 393 -4.14 33.00 0.73
N GLY A 394 -3.69 31.78 0.43
CA GLY A 394 -2.30 31.33 0.63
C GLY A 394 -1.93 31.07 2.10
N ALA A 395 -0.85 30.30 2.28
CA ALA A 395 -0.44 29.74 3.58
C ALA A 395 -0.22 30.78 4.70
N VAL A 396 0.32 31.96 4.39
CA VAL A 396 0.54 33.03 5.39
C VAL A 396 -0.78 33.57 5.93
N SER A 397 -1.77 33.79 5.07
CA SER A 397 -3.09 34.26 5.48
C SER A 397 -3.83 33.19 6.29
N GLU A 398 -3.69 31.92 5.93
CA GLU A 398 -4.25 30.78 6.67
C GLU A 398 -3.63 30.66 8.08
N TYR A 399 -2.33 30.88 8.21
CA TYR A 399 -1.65 30.96 9.50
C TYR A 399 -2.27 32.03 10.41
N TRP A 400 -2.43 33.26 9.91
CA TRP A 400 -3.04 34.34 10.70
C TRP A 400 -4.52 34.08 10.98
N ALA A 401 -5.25 33.47 10.03
CA ALA A 401 -6.63 33.05 10.26
C ALA A 401 -6.73 32.04 11.41
N CYS A 402 -5.84 31.06 11.49
CA CYS A 402 -5.78 30.12 12.62
C CYS A 402 -5.48 30.84 13.95
N ARG A 403 -4.52 31.76 13.95
CA ARG A 403 -4.11 32.49 15.17
C ARG A 403 -5.15 33.46 15.71
N GLU A 404 -5.85 34.16 14.81
CA GLU A 404 -6.73 35.28 15.17
C GLU A 404 -8.22 34.94 15.07
N ARG A 405 -8.58 33.91 14.31
CA ARG A 405 -9.97 33.50 14.04
C ARG A 405 -10.11 31.99 14.15
N ALA A 406 -10.23 31.29 13.01
CA ALA A 406 -10.24 29.85 12.96
C ALA A 406 -9.67 29.35 11.62
N ALA A 407 -9.13 28.13 11.64
CA ALA A 407 -8.77 27.33 10.47
C ALA A 407 -9.33 25.92 10.63
N ILE A 408 -9.64 25.27 9.50
CA ILE A 408 -10.05 23.87 9.45
C ILE A 408 -8.94 23.05 8.81
N MET A 409 -8.55 21.96 9.46
CA MET A 409 -7.49 21.06 9.01
C MET A 409 -8.05 19.65 8.92
N ASP A 410 -7.85 18.99 7.79
CA ASP A 410 -8.20 17.58 7.63
C ASP A 410 -7.13 16.72 8.30
N LEU A 411 -7.52 16.02 9.36
CA LEU A 411 -6.66 15.14 10.14
C LEU A 411 -7.08 13.67 9.98
N SER A 412 -7.90 13.37 8.97
CA SER A 412 -8.29 12.00 8.61
C SER A 412 -7.10 11.04 8.49
N PRO A 413 -5.89 11.47 8.07
CA PRO A 413 -4.76 10.54 7.96
C PRO A 413 -4.18 10.07 9.29
N LEU A 414 -4.51 10.70 10.41
CA LEU A 414 -4.15 10.14 11.72
C LEU A 414 -4.84 8.79 11.90
N ARG A 415 -4.07 7.78 12.32
CA ARG A 415 -4.54 6.41 12.45
C ARG A 415 -5.39 6.25 13.69
N LYS A 416 -6.56 5.65 13.53
CA LYS A 416 -7.46 5.34 14.64
C LYS A 416 -7.47 3.84 14.87
N PHE A 417 -7.25 3.47 16.12
CA PHE A 417 -7.38 2.11 16.60
C PHE A 417 -8.36 2.08 17.78
N GLU A 418 -9.42 1.28 17.64
CA GLU A 418 -10.28 0.92 18.76
C GLU A 418 -9.57 -0.17 19.58
N VAL A 419 -9.24 0.16 20.82
CA VAL A 419 -8.64 -0.74 21.79
C VAL A 419 -9.73 -1.19 22.74
N VAL A 420 -10.22 -2.41 22.52
CA VAL A 420 -11.42 -2.95 23.17
C VAL A 420 -11.11 -4.23 23.94
N GLY A 421 -11.89 -4.48 24.98
CA GLY A 421 -11.78 -5.69 25.80
C GLY A 421 -11.48 -5.41 27.27
N PRO A 422 -11.59 -6.43 28.13
CA PRO A 422 -11.42 -6.28 29.58
C PRO A 422 -10.04 -5.74 29.98
N ASP A 423 -9.00 -6.02 29.19
CA ASP A 423 -7.63 -5.61 29.50
C ASP A 423 -7.17 -4.39 28.69
N ALA A 424 -8.08 -3.67 28.02
CA ALA A 424 -7.75 -2.52 27.17
C ALA A 424 -7.01 -1.39 27.92
N GLU A 425 -7.45 -1.08 29.15
CA GLU A 425 -6.77 -0.09 30.00
C GLU A 425 -5.36 -0.56 30.36
N ALA A 426 -5.19 -1.85 30.69
CA ALA A 426 -3.90 -2.42 31.06
C ALA A 426 -2.92 -2.40 29.88
N LEU A 427 -3.39 -2.70 28.68
CA LEU A 427 -2.59 -2.61 27.46
C LEU A 427 -2.08 -1.18 27.26
N LEU A 428 -2.97 -0.20 27.22
CA LEU A 428 -2.58 1.19 27.01
C LEU A 428 -1.68 1.72 28.13
N GLN A 429 -1.97 1.35 29.38
CA GLN A 429 -1.13 1.72 30.53
C GLN A 429 0.30 1.19 30.43
N ALA A 430 0.50 0.04 29.76
CA ALA A 430 1.80 -0.57 29.57
C ALA A 430 2.57 0.01 28.36
N THR A 431 1.88 0.62 27.40
CA THR A 431 2.49 1.07 26.14
C THR A 431 2.74 2.57 26.05
N VAL A 432 2.08 3.38 26.90
CA VAL A 432 2.22 4.84 26.85
C VAL A 432 2.75 5.44 28.15
N THR A 433 3.30 6.65 28.01
CA THR A 433 3.96 7.37 29.12
C THR A 433 2.99 8.03 30.12
N ARG A 434 1.75 8.31 29.71
CA ARG A 434 0.73 8.85 30.61
C ARG A 434 0.05 7.76 31.44
N ASP A 435 -0.38 8.12 32.65
CA ASP A 435 -1.17 7.23 33.50
C ASP A 435 -2.64 7.17 33.03
N VAL A 436 -2.94 6.18 32.18
CA VAL A 436 -4.24 5.93 31.55
C VAL A 436 -5.32 5.64 32.59
N ARG A 437 -4.96 5.00 33.71
CA ARG A 437 -5.87 4.71 34.84
C ARG A 437 -6.50 5.95 35.46
N ARG A 438 -5.90 7.13 35.25
CA ARG A 438 -6.41 8.42 35.76
C ARG A 438 -7.40 9.10 34.82
N LEU A 439 -7.62 8.56 33.62
CA LEU A 439 -8.62 9.09 32.70
C LEU A 439 -10.01 8.70 33.17
N ALA A 440 -10.91 9.67 33.22
CA ALA A 440 -12.34 9.42 33.37
C ALA A 440 -12.99 9.18 32.00
N ASP A 441 -14.15 8.54 31.97
CA ASP A 441 -14.92 8.40 30.74
C ASP A 441 -15.24 9.78 30.14
N GLY A 442 -15.20 9.89 28.81
CA GLY A 442 -15.32 11.17 28.09
C GLY A 442 -14.07 12.06 28.18
N GLN A 443 -12.94 11.52 28.65
CA GLN A 443 -11.66 12.23 28.72
C GLN A 443 -10.70 11.80 27.63
N VAL A 444 -9.92 12.78 27.18
CA VAL A 444 -8.82 12.62 26.24
C VAL A 444 -7.50 12.92 26.92
N VAL A 445 -6.41 12.29 26.49
CA VAL A 445 -5.06 12.71 26.85
C VAL A 445 -4.08 12.57 25.71
N TYR A 446 -3.17 13.52 25.61
CA TYR A 446 -1.99 13.44 24.75
C TYR A 446 -0.85 12.72 25.48
N THR A 447 -0.23 11.76 24.81
CA THR A 447 0.79 10.87 25.36
C THR A 447 1.80 10.47 24.29
N ALA A 448 2.99 10.05 24.71
CA ALA A 448 3.93 9.34 23.84
C ALA A 448 3.80 7.84 24.05
N MET A 449 3.83 7.08 22.96
CA MET A 449 4.01 5.63 22.94
C MET A 449 5.50 5.33 22.75
N CYS A 450 6.05 4.47 23.60
CA CYS A 450 7.48 4.19 23.62
C CYS A 450 7.75 2.70 23.51
N ASN A 451 8.93 2.38 22.97
CA ASN A 451 9.48 1.02 23.01
C ASN A 451 10.11 0.72 24.38
N ASP A 452 10.61 -0.50 24.55
CA ASP A 452 11.19 -0.97 25.82
C ASP A 452 12.42 -0.19 26.29
N THR A 453 13.11 0.53 25.41
CA THR A 453 14.29 1.36 25.76
C THR A 453 13.92 2.82 26.03
N GLY A 454 12.63 3.16 26.00
CA GLY A 454 12.14 4.53 26.17
C GLY A 454 12.24 5.38 24.89
N GLY A 455 12.64 4.79 23.77
CA GLY A 455 12.58 5.44 22.46
C GLY A 455 11.13 5.65 22.03
N MET A 456 10.82 6.85 21.55
CA MET A 456 9.47 7.18 21.07
C MET A 456 9.18 6.41 19.78
N ILE A 457 8.04 5.71 19.77
CA ILE A 457 7.49 5.06 18.58
C ILE A 457 6.60 6.07 17.86
N ASP A 458 5.67 6.69 18.60
CA ASP A 458 4.75 7.70 18.07
C ASP A 458 4.18 8.60 19.19
N ASP A 459 3.63 9.76 18.82
CA ASP A 459 2.73 10.54 19.67
C ASP A 459 1.27 10.20 19.39
N ALA A 460 0.48 10.20 20.45
CA ALA A 460 -0.90 9.77 20.35
C ALA A 460 -1.84 10.54 21.27
N THR A 461 -3.10 10.53 20.87
CA THR A 461 -4.22 10.95 21.70
C THR A 461 -5.06 9.74 22.07
N ILE A 462 -5.24 9.50 23.36
CA ILE A 462 -6.09 8.41 23.88
C ILE A 462 -7.41 8.99 24.35
N PHE A 463 -8.51 8.47 23.80
CA PHE A 463 -9.87 8.74 24.23
C PHE A 463 -10.35 7.58 25.10
N ARG A 464 -10.84 7.87 26.32
CA ARG A 464 -11.53 6.87 27.14
C ARG A 464 -13.03 6.97 26.89
N LEU A 465 -13.56 6.01 26.13
CA LEU A 465 -14.99 5.92 25.79
C LEU A 465 -15.76 5.16 26.87
N HIS A 466 -15.17 4.08 27.38
CA HIS A 466 -15.70 3.20 28.43
C HIS A 466 -14.51 2.54 29.17
N PRO A 467 -14.67 1.98 30.39
CA PRO A 467 -13.60 1.26 31.08
C PRO A 467 -12.94 0.10 30.29
N THR A 468 -13.62 -0.39 29.25
CA THR A 468 -13.14 -1.49 28.36
C THR A 468 -13.10 -1.09 26.89
N ASN A 469 -13.23 0.20 26.59
CA ASN A 469 -13.20 0.73 25.22
C ASN A 469 -12.46 2.06 25.19
N PHE A 470 -11.34 2.08 24.47
CA PHE A 470 -10.51 3.24 24.27
C PHE A 470 -10.28 3.42 22.77
N ARG A 471 -10.09 4.67 22.35
CA ARG A 471 -9.61 4.97 21.00
C ARG A 471 -8.23 5.57 21.08
N PHE A 472 -7.30 4.94 20.40
CA PHE A 472 -5.95 5.44 20.19
C PHE A 472 -5.91 6.16 18.84
N VAL A 473 -5.45 7.41 18.82
CA VAL A 473 -5.24 8.19 17.60
C VAL A 473 -3.77 8.57 17.50
N GLY A 474 -3.04 7.96 16.57
CA GLY A 474 -1.61 8.16 16.36
C GLY A 474 -1.27 8.61 14.93
N GLY A 475 0.01 8.76 14.64
CA GLY A 475 0.54 9.15 13.35
C GLY A 475 0.72 7.97 12.39
N GLY A 476 1.06 6.78 12.89
CA GLY A 476 1.57 5.67 12.07
C GLY A 476 0.70 4.41 12.03
N ASP A 477 0.74 3.70 10.89
CA ASP A 477 0.11 2.37 10.78
C ASP A 477 0.74 1.33 11.73
N TYR A 478 2.03 1.50 12.02
CA TYR A 478 2.80 0.60 12.90
C TYR A 478 2.29 0.59 14.34
N ASP A 479 1.54 1.62 14.78
CA ASP A 479 0.98 1.67 16.13
C ASP A 479 0.08 0.49 16.43
N GLY A 480 -0.77 0.12 15.47
CA GLY A 480 -1.64 -1.05 15.58
C GLY A 480 -0.84 -2.36 15.63
N VAL A 481 0.31 -2.44 14.96
CA VAL A 481 1.19 -3.61 15.03
C VAL A 481 1.80 -3.70 16.43
N TRP A 482 2.40 -2.62 16.90
CA TRP A 482 3.03 -2.55 18.22
C TRP A 482 2.03 -2.89 19.33
N LEU A 483 0.86 -2.25 19.37
CA LEU A 483 -0.15 -2.51 20.41
C LEU A 483 -0.61 -3.98 20.43
N ARG A 484 -0.73 -4.64 19.27
CA ARG A 484 -1.09 -6.06 19.19
C ARG A 484 0.02 -6.97 19.68
N GLU A 485 1.27 -6.68 19.31
CA GLU A 485 2.44 -7.39 19.82
C GLU A 485 2.55 -7.29 21.34
N GLN A 486 2.28 -6.09 21.89
CA GLN A 486 2.28 -5.86 23.33
C GLN A 486 1.14 -6.61 24.04
N SER A 487 -0.06 -6.60 23.45
CA SER A 487 -1.20 -7.38 23.96
C SER A 487 -0.86 -8.87 24.04
N ALA A 488 -0.30 -9.43 22.96
CA ALA A 488 0.12 -10.83 22.91
C ALA A 488 1.26 -11.14 23.89
N ARG A 489 2.29 -10.28 23.96
CA ARG A 489 3.45 -10.44 24.85
C ARG A 489 3.05 -10.47 26.32
N LEU A 490 2.07 -9.65 26.69
CA LEU A 490 1.55 -9.53 28.05
C LEU A 490 0.42 -10.52 28.35
N GLY A 491 -0.05 -11.28 27.36
CA GLY A 491 -1.16 -12.24 27.50
C GLY A 491 -2.50 -11.57 27.81
N LEU A 492 -2.71 -10.35 27.32
CA LEU A 492 -3.89 -9.54 27.62
C LEU A 492 -5.06 -9.88 26.69
N ARG A 493 -6.28 -9.82 27.24
CA ARG A 493 -7.53 -9.87 26.47
C ARG A 493 -7.92 -8.46 26.04
N ALA A 494 -7.08 -7.89 25.18
CA ALA A 494 -7.30 -6.59 24.53
C ALA A 494 -7.13 -6.73 23.02
N TRP A 495 -8.15 -6.34 22.27
CA TRP A 495 -8.16 -6.33 20.82
C TRP A 495 -7.90 -4.92 20.31
N VAL A 496 -7.10 -4.82 19.25
CA VAL A 496 -6.73 -3.55 18.62
C VAL A 496 -7.23 -3.60 17.18
N LYS A 497 -8.27 -2.82 16.88
CA LYS A 497 -9.00 -2.87 15.62
C LYS A 497 -8.87 -1.53 14.90
N GLU A 498 -8.51 -1.55 13.62
CA GLU A 498 -8.32 -0.33 12.82
C GLU A 498 -9.69 0.29 12.50
N SER A 499 -9.85 1.61 12.69
CA SER A 499 -11.09 2.35 12.42
C SER A 499 -10.86 3.62 11.60
N THR A 500 -9.66 3.79 11.02
CA THR A 500 -9.27 5.01 10.30
C THR A 500 -10.24 5.38 9.19
N ASP A 501 -10.72 4.38 8.43
CA ASP A 501 -11.59 4.58 7.27
C ASP A 501 -13.05 4.80 7.65
N GLU A 502 -13.43 4.36 8.85
CA GLU A 502 -14.76 4.59 9.40
C GLU A 502 -14.87 5.98 10.04
N LEU A 503 -13.74 6.57 10.46
CA LEU A 503 -13.68 7.83 11.21
C LEU A 503 -12.75 8.85 10.55
N HIS A 504 -13.30 9.58 9.58
CA HIS A 504 -12.69 10.79 9.07
C HIS A 504 -12.86 11.94 10.07
N ASN A 505 -11.81 12.75 10.29
CA ASN A 505 -11.85 13.83 11.25
C ASN A 505 -11.20 15.11 10.73
N VAL A 506 -11.76 16.24 11.16
CA VAL A 506 -11.21 17.58 10.95
C VAL A 506 -10.96 18.24 12.30
N ALA A 507 -9.92 19.05 12.38
CA ALA A 507 -9.70 19.96 13.50
C ALA A 507 -10.12 21.38 13.10
N VAL A 508 -10.99 21.99 13.90
CA VAL A 508 -11.29 23.42 13.82
C VAL A 508 -10.48 24.12 14.92
N GLN A 509 -9.44 24.84 14.54
CA GLN A 509 -8.46 25.42 15.45
C GLN A 509 -8.50 26.95 15.40
N GLY A 510 -8.24 27.60 16.53
CA GLY A 510 -8.21 29.06 16.66
C GLY A 510 -9.21 29.60 17.69
N PRO A 511 -9.07 30.87 18.10
CA PRO A 511 -9.90 31.47 19.17
C PRO A 511 -11.40 31.47 18.88
N ALA A 512 -11.82 31.47 17.61
CA ALA A 512 -13.22 31.46 17.21
C ALA A 512 -13.81 30.05 17.00
N SER A 513 -13.01 28.98 17.15
CA SER A 513 -13.44 27.61 16.80
C SER A 513 -14.66 27.14 17.58
N ARG A 514 -14.72 27.44 18.88
CA ARG A 514 -15.83 27.03 19.76
C ARG A 514 -17.15 27.69 19.36
N ASP A 515 -17.13 28.98 19.02
CA ASP A 515 -18.34 29.72 18.61
C ASP A 515 -18.87 29.25 17.25
N ILE A 516 -17.96 28.85 16.35
CA ILE A 516 -18.33 28.23 15.07
C ILE A 516 -18.98 26.87 15.31
N LEU A 517 -18.32 25.99 16.08
CA LEU A 517 -18.80 24.63 16.34
C LEU A 517 -20.11 24.61 17.15
N ARG A 518 -20.34 25.59 18.03
CA ARG A 518 -21.58 25.73 18.80
C ARG A 518 -22.84 25.75 17.92
N GLN A 519 -22.74 26.23 16.69
CA GLN A 519 -23.87 26.32 15.77
C GLN A 519 -24.19 24.99 15.07
N LEU A 520 -23.26 24.02 15.13
CA LEU A 520 -23.30 22.77 14.39
C LEU A 520 -23.45 21.55 15.31
N ILE A 521 -22.89 21.62 16.51
CA ILE A 521 -22.83 20.49 17.44
C ILE A 521 -24.04 20.51 18.37
N TRP A 522 -24.81 19.44 18.32
CA TRP A 522 -25.84 19.12 19.30
C TRP A 522 -25.33 18.05 20.26
N THR A 523 -25.58 18.22 21.55
CA THR A 523 -25.27 17.23 22.59
C THR A 523 -26.55 16.73 23.23
N ALA A 524 -26.70 15.42 23.39
CA ALA A 524 -27.84 14.83 24.06
C ALA A 524 -27.98 15.37 25.50
N PRO A 525 -29.21 15.48 26.06
CA PRO A 525 -29.42 15.97 27.43
C PRO A 525 -28.72 15.16 28.53
N THR A 526 -28.33 13.92 28.23
CA THR A 526 -27.58 13.04 29.13
C THR A 526 -26.06 13.28 29.10
N GLN A 527 -25.58 14.13 28.20
CA GLN A 527 -24.16 14.46 28.01
C GLN A 527 -23.88 15.90 28.50
N THR A 528 -22.61 16.20 28.75
CA THR A 528 -22.20 17.58 29.08
C THR A 528 -22.48 18.48 27.87
N PRO A 529 -23.17 19.63 28.04
CA PRO A 529 -23.39 20.57 26.96
C PRO A 529 -22.08 20.96 26.28
N PHE A 530 -22.08 21.07 24.94
CA PHE A 530 -20.87 21.41 24.18
C PHE A 530 -20.16 22.67 24.72
N GLU A 531 -20.95 23.67 25.12
CA GLU A 531 -20.47 24.94 25.68
C GLU A 531 -19.78 24.81 27.04
N GLU A 532 -20.03 23.73 27.77
CA GLU A 532 -19.47 23.45 29.09
C GLU A 532 -18.32 22.43 29.03
N LEU A 533 -18.04 21.84 27.86
CA LEU A 533 -16.92 20.91 27.68
C LEU A 533 -15.60 21.58 28.04
N LYS A 534 -14.92 21.04 29.05
CA LYS A 534 -13.59 21.48 29.47
C LYS A 534 -12.52 21.02 28.47
N TRP A 535 -11.32 21.56 28.61
CA TRP A 535 -10.14 21.10 27.88
C TRP A 535 -9.95 19.58 28.06
N PHE A 536 -9.54 18.91 26.98
CA PHE A 536 -9.32 17.45 26.96
C PHE A 536 -10.55 16.62 27.34
N ARG A 537 -11.74 17.11 26.97
CA ARG A 537 -13.02 16.38 27.06
C ARG A 537 -13.65 16.29 25.69
N PHE A 538 -14.47 15.27 25.49
CA PHE A 538 -15.25 15.08 24.28
C PHE A 538 -16.69 14.68 24.63
N ALA A 539 -17.57 14.84 23.65
CA ALA A 539 -18.93 14.30 23.67
C ALA A 539 -19.10 13.41 22.43
N VAL A 540 -20.03 12.46 22.51
CA VAL A 540 -20.39 11.54 21.42
C VAL A 540 -21.83 11.81 21.01
#